data_AF-A0A929ZTB9-F1
#
_entry.id   AF-A0A929ZTB9-F1
#
_cell.length_a   1.000
_cell.length_b   1.000
_cell.length_c   1.000
_cell.angle_alpha   90.00
_cell.angle_beta   90.00
_cell.angle_gamma   90.00
#
_symmetry.space_group_name_H-M   'P 1'
#
loop_
_entity.id
_entity.type
_entity.pdbx_description
1 polymer ?
#
loop_
_entity_poly.entity_id
_entity_poly.type
_entity_poly.pdbx_seq_one_letter_code
_entity_poly.pdbx_strand_id
1 'polypeptide(L)' 'MTISQKIIKRIISDNDFSLRMAIHLKATQVAVILKARRKSNSLLLPNCIEFYKQNGYSDDEILEKQPGRKSS' A
#
# COMPACT_ATOMS: atom_id res chain seq x y z
N MET A 1 6.78 11.39 2.01
CA MET A 1 6.08 10.59 0.98
C MET A 1 5.13 9.67 1.70
N THR A 2 3.92 9.49 1.17
CA THR A 2 2.95 8.54 1.72
C THR A 2 2.56 7.55 0.64
N ILE A 3 2.06 6.39 1.06
CA ILE A 3 1.49 5.44 0.11
C ILE A 3 0.29 6.08 -0.61
N SER A 4 0.19 5.83 -1.90
CA SER A 4 -0.85 6.43 -2.73
C SER A 4 -2.23 5.90 -2.36
N GLN A 5 -3.23 6.76 -2.55
CA GLN A 5 -4.62 6.36 -2.37
C GLN A 5 -5.02 5.23 -3.34
N LYS A 6 -4.37 5.12 -4.51
CA LYS A 6 -4.56 4.03 -5.49
C LYS A 6 -4.21 2.67 -4.88
N ILE A 7 -3.03 2.54 -4.27
CA ILE A 7 -2.61 1.29 -3.62
C ILE A 7 -3.45 1.00 -2.39
N ILE A 8 -3.76 2.00 -1.56
CA ILE A 8 -4.65 1.80 -0.41
C ILE A 8 -6.00 1.22 -0.85
N LYS A 9 -6.61 1.83 -1.88
CA LYS A 9 -7.90 1.37 -2.41
C LYS A 9 -7.75 -0.06 -2.92
N ARG A 10 -6.70 -0.37 -3.67
CA ARG A 10 -6.42 -1.72 -4.18
C ARG A 10 -6.37 -2.75 -3.06
N ILE A 11 -5.61 -2.49 -1.99
CA ILE A 11 -5.48 -3.40 -0.84
C ILE A 11 -6.84 -3.62 -0.15
N ILE A 12 -7.67 -2.59 -0.03
CA ILE A 12 -8.95 -2.68 0.69
C ILE A 12 -10.04 -3.34 -0.16
N SER A 13 -10.10 -3.05 -1.46
CA SER A 13 -11.21 -3.46 -2.32
C SER A 13 -10.97 -4.78 -3.07
N ASP A 14 -9.72 -5.21 -3.21
CA ASP A 14 -9.37 -6.43 -3.93
C ASP A 14 -8.90 -7.52 -2.96
N ASN A 15 -9.77 -8.53 -2.78
CA ASN A 15 -9.51 -9.64 -1.88
C ASN A 15 -8.31 -10.50 -2.33
N ASP A 16 -8.18 -10.77 -3.63
CA ASP A 16 -7.06 -11.56 -4.15
C ASP A 16 -5.74 -10.82 -3.94
N PHE A 17 -5.72 -9.53 -4.26
CA PHE A 17 -4.54 -8.70 -4.09
C PHE A 17 -4.06 -8.65 -2.64
N SER A 18 -4.98 -8.40 -1.71
CA SER A 18 -4.65 -8.35 -0.27
C SER A 18 -4.24 -9.71 0.28
N LEU A 19 -4.82 -10.80 -0.22
CA LEU A 19 -4.45 -12.16 0.17
C LEU A 19 -3.03 -12.50 -0.32
N ARG A 20 -2.70 -12.25 -1.59
CA ARG A 20 -1.35 -12.47 -2.14
C ARG A 20 -0.30 -11.64 -1.41
N MET A 21 -0.62 -10.40 -1.09
CA MET A 21 0.26 -9.54 -0.29
C MET A 21 0.48 -10.09 1.11
N ALA A 22 -0.58 -10.61 1.76
CA ALA A 22 -0.47 -11.21 3.09
C ALA A 22 0.44 -12.46 3.09
N ILE A 23 0.31 -13.31 2.07
CA ILE A 23 1.17 -14.49 1.86
C ILE A 23 2.64 -14.05 1.70
N HIS A 24 2.90 -13.08 0.80
CA HIS A 24 4.24 -12.53 0.57
C HIS A 24 4.88 -12.00 1.86
N LEU A 25 4.09 -11.31 2.68
CA LEU A 25 4.54 -10.71 3.94
C LEU A 25 4.52 -11.66 5.14
N LYS A 26 4.10 -12.93 4.95
CA LYS A 26 3.89 -13.90 6.04
C LYS A 26 3.05 -13.33 7.18
N ALA A 27 1.97 -12.62 6.82
CA ALA A 27 1.06 -11.95 7.75
C ALA A 27 -0.38 -12.37 7.48
N THR A 28 -1.30 -11.99 8.37
CA THR A 28 -2.74 -12.18 8.11
C THR A 28 -3.24 -11.10 7.15
N GLN A 29 -4.20 -11.47 6.30
CA GLN A 29 -4.86 -10.53 5.39
C GLN A 29 -5.52 -9.36 6.14
N VAL A 30 -6.13 -9.65 7.30
CA VAL A 30 -6.71 -8.63 8.18
C VAL A 30 -5.66 -7.60 8.62
N ALA A 31 -4.45 -8.02 8.98
CA ALA A 31 -3.38 -7.09 9.35
C ALA A 31 -2.96 -6.19 8.19
N VAL A 32 -2.89 -6.72 6.97
CA VAL A 32 -2.61 -5.93 5.75
C VAL A 32 -3.71 -4.89 5.50
N ILE A 33 -4.98 -5.29 5.58
CA ILE A 33 -6.13 -4.39 5.40
C ILE A 33 -6.15 -3.29 6.47
N LEU A 34 -5.87 -3.63 7.74
CA LEU A 34 -5.78 -2.66 8.83
C LEU A 34 -4.65 -1.65 8.62
N LYS A 35 -3.49 -2.09 8.15
CA LYS A 35 -2.38 -1.19 7.78
C LYS A 35 -2.80 -0.22 6.68
N ALA A 36 -3.53 -0.69 5.67
CA ALA A 36 -4.02 0.16 4.57
C ALA A 36 -5.05 1.19 5.05
N ARG A 37 -6.01 0.77 5.89
CA ARG A 37 -7.00 1.70 6.50
C ARG A 37 -6.34 2.79 7.33
N ARG A 38 -5.26 2.46 8.04
CA ARG A 38 -4.46 3.40 8.84
C ARG A 38 -3.45 4.21 8.03
N LYS A 39 -3.36 3.98 6.71
CA LYS A 39 -2.34 4.57 5.83
C LYS A 39 -0.92 4.41 6.39
N SER A 40 -0.62 3.23 6.92
CA SER A 40 0.62 2.96 7.65
C SER A 40 1.85 3.09 6.74
N ASN A 41 2.88 3.80 7.20
CA ASN A 41 4.19 3.85 6.53
C ASN A 41 4.86 2.48 6.40
N SER A 42 4.42 1.48 7.18
CA SER A 42 4.92 0.10 7.03
C SER A 42 4.59 -0.52 5.66
N LEU A 43 3.61 0.04 4.94
CA LEU A 43 3.29 -0.37 3.56
C LEU A 43 4.29 0.17 2.52
N LEU A 44 5.24 1.00 2.93
CA LEU A 44 6.35 1.52 2.12
C LEU A 44 7.67 0.82 2.43
N LEU A 45 7.67 -0.23 3.25
CA LEU A 45 8.87 -1.03 3.50
C LEU A 45 9.33 -1.73 2.21
N PRO A 46 10.63 -2.00 2.05
CA PRO A 46 11.19 -2.54 0.80
C PRO A 46 10.46 -3.79 0.28
N ASN A 47 10.07 -4.70 1.18
CA ASN A 47 9.33 -5.92 0.82
C ASN A 47 7.92 -5.66 0.25
N CYS A 48 7.26 -4.58 0.68
CA CYS A 48 5.97 -4.15 0.14
C CYS A 48 6.15 -3.48 -1.22
N ILE A 49 7.18 -2.63 -1.35
CA ILE A 49 7.53 -1.97 -2.62
C ILE A 49 7.83 -3.02 -3.70
N GLU A 50 8.63 -4.03 -3.36
CA GLU A 50 8.94 -5.15 -4.24
C GLU A 50 7.67 -5.87 -4.70
N PHE A 51 6.75 -6.17 -3.78
CA PHE A 51 5.47 -6.80 -4.11
C PHE A 51 4.67 -5.97 -5.11
N TYR A 52 4.58 -4.64 -4.91
CA TYR A 52 3.85 -3.78 -5.84
C TYR A 52 4.50 -3.77 -7.23
N LYS A 53 5.84 -3.69 -7.30
CA LYS A 53 6.59 -3.74 -8.56
C LYS A 53 6.38 -5.06 -9.31
N GLN A 54 6.40 -6.18 -8.61
CA GLN A 54 6.09 -7.50 -9.16
C GLN A 54 4.64 -7.59 -9.69
N ASN A 55 3.73 -6.76 -9.15
CA ASN A 55 2.35 -6.64 -9.60
C ASN A 55 2.14 -5.52 -10.65
N GLY A 56 3.22 -4.98 -11.22
CA GLY A 56 3.18 -4.03 -12.32
C GLY A 56 3.00 -2.55 -11.94
N TYR A 57 3.16 -2.19 -10.66
CA TYR A 57 3.09 -0.80 -10.23
C TYR A 57 4.44 -0.09 -10.35
N SER A 58 4.42 1.16 -10.82
CA SER A 58 5.58 2.04 -10.81
C SER A 58 5.75 2.77 -9.46
N ASP A 59 6.92 3.38 -9.23
CA ASP A 59 7.17 4.14 -8.00
C ASP A 59 6.22 5.32 -7.83
N ASP A 60 5.85 6.00 -8.93
CA ASP A 60 4.89 7.12 -8.93
C ASP A 60 3.45 6.67 -8.65
N GLU A 61 3.12 5.41 -8.95
CA GLU A 61 1.81 4.84 -8.60
C GLU A 61 1.77 4.36 -7.15
N ILE A 62 2.92 4.00 -6.57
CA ILE A 62 3.02 3.56 -5.18
C ILE A 62 3.06 4.75 -4.23
N LEU A 63 3.74 5.83 -4.63
CA LEU A 63 4.01 6.99 -3.79
C LEU A 63 3.15 8.18 -4.21
N GLU A 64 2.51 8.82 -3.23
CA GLU A 64 1.85 10.10 -3.44
C GLU A 64 2.68 11.21 -2.79
N LYS A 65 3.03 12.22 -3.60
CA LYS A 65 3.59 13.47 -3.09
C LYS A 65 2.45 14.20 -2.39
N GLN A 66 2.56 14.38 -1.07
CA GLN A 66 1.61 15.17 -0.32
C GLN A 66 1.48 16.54 -0.99
N PRO A 67 0.28 17.00 -1.40
CA PRO A 67 0.09 18.41 -1.64
C PRO A 67 0.39 19.09 -0.31
N GLY A 68 1.37 19.98 -0.29
CA GLY A 68 1.69 20.75 0.91
C GLY A 68 0.38 21.28 1.50
N ARG A 69 0.23 21.14 2.83
CA ARG A 69 -0.84 21.79 3.59
C ARG A 69 -1.11 23.15 2.94
N LYS A 70 -2.29 23.34 2.34
CA LYS A 70 -2.82 24.69 2.23
C LYS A 70 -3.03 25.10 3.68
N SER A 71 -2.09 25.88 4.19
CA SER A 71 -2.28 26.68 5.40
C SER A 71 -3.52 27.53 5.12
N SER A 72 -4.64 27.16 5.72
CA SER A 72 -5.80 28.04 5.90
C SER A 72 -5.73 28.62 7.30
#